data_AF-A0A0J5Q4Y6-F1
#
_entry.id   AF-A0A0J5Q4Y6-F1
#
_cell.length_a   1.000
_cell.length_b   1.000
_cell.length_c   1.000
_cell.angle_alpha   90.00
_cell.angle_beta   90.00
_cell.angle_gamma   90.00
#
_symmetry.space_group_name_H-M   'P 1'
#
loop_
_entity.id
_entity.type
_entity.pdbx_description
1 polymer ?
#
loop_
_entity_poly.entity_id
_entity_poly.type
_entity_poly.pdbx_seq_one_letter_code
_entity_poly.pdbx_strand_id
1 'polypeptide(L)'
;MGDRGGIPFLPWGGRTASNVSGRSRTSSENTTPRIPEPVIGALLHWSMRYVDVFAPDILAAREELDRLKARAAQIIAEDARQTRHERFRYRLRTWLEARRAEGRGVPLWERRPNTTRGVPDVREGNAYNFRLMCLQIGCPQTGNLSSSTATVRMLDQMAGEMGTEVGGMDTPITLDPDTGLPWRERFDTDSLPHEEQMLQAACYIVCAYLTGMRDSELQDMEPGCVSVERSADNLIERYRVRSNVYKHREAAGVSADWITIAPVARAVDALEVLSRRARGERDLRSLWVSLKPWDWTADYLAAQASPIIKMFRDGLDAKVANPPAIPHVDGRPWHFSTRQFRRTIAWYIANRPFGVIAGKIQYKHASVAMFEGYAGAPHGDFRRAVEQERALGQLDDVVAYYEAYLQGDEPGGPASSRLKQEFDHVRDTLGDLPGRILDQKRLRTMLAHLGKTLHVGFLNDCFFEPASALCLRPDDKPEAPVISRCSPDRCPNSCLTTRHVAPWRTSIEEGERLLQGNTLSAFQKVAIAQDNDRKRGLIAHLEDPKL
;
A
#
# COMPACT_ATOMS: atom_id res chain seq x y z
N MET A 1 -8.99 -16.99 30.89
CA MET A 1 -10.08 -17.46 30.01
C MET A 1 -10.93 -16.23 29.70
N GLY A 2 -10.57 -15.51 28.64
CA GLY A 2 -11.20 -14.23 28.27
C GLY A 2 -12.42 -14.49 27.41
N ASP A 3 -13.57 -13.99 27.87
CA ASP A 3 -14.87 -14.14 27.26
C ASP A 3 -14.87 -13.42 25.90
N ARG A 4 -14.99 -14.19 24.81
CA ARG A 4 -15.12 -13.65 23.46
C ARG A 4 -16.50 -13.02 23.38
N GLY A 5 -16.58 -11.70 23.19
CA GLY A 5 -17.84 -10.95 23.01
C GLY A 5 -18.58 -11.25 21.70
N GLY A 6 -18.67 -12.52 21.31
CA GLY A 6 -19.47 -13.03 20.22
C GLY A 6 -20.53 -13.98 20.76
N ILE A 7 -21.73 -13.92 20.17
CA ILE A 7 -22.83 -14.81 20.54
C ILE A 7 -22.35 -16.27 20.38
N PRO A 8 -22.41 -17.14 21.42
CA PRO A 8 -21.80 -18.47 21.41
C PRO A 8 -22.53 -19.49 20.53
N PHE A 9 -23.59 -19.05 19.84
CA PHE A 9 -24.39 -19.85 18.94
C PHE A 9 -24.57 -19.10 17.62
N LEU A 10 -24.75 -19.85 16.54
CA LEU A 10 -25.09 -19.27 15.24
C LEU A 10 -26.55 -18.79 15.28
N PRO A 11 -26.82 -17.47 15.16
CA PRO A 11 -28.18 -16.99 15.04
C PRO A 11 -28.88 -17.69 13.87
N TRP A 12 -30.12 -18.11 14.10
CA TRP A 12 -30.96 -18.78 13.09
C TRP A 12 -30.38 -20.08 12.53
N GLY A 13 -29.58 -20.82 13.31
CA GLY A 13 -29.01 -22.11 12.91
C GLY A 13 -28.07 -22.00 11.71
N GLY A 14 -27.39 -20.85 11.55
CA GLY A 14 -26.48 -20.59 10.43
C GLY A 14 -27.18 -20.10 9.16
N ARG A 15 -28.51 -19.93 9.18
CA ARG A 15 -29.24 -19.27 8.08
C ARG A 15 -28.93 -17.77 8.09
N THR A 16 -28.69 -17.21 6.92
CA THR A 16 -28.48 -15.76 6.78
C THR A 16 -29.75 -14.98 7.14
N ALA A 17 -29.61 -13.76 7.64
CA ALA A 17 -30.75 -12.89 7.98
C ALA A 17 -31.72 -12.69 6.80
N SER A 18 -31.22 -12.72 5.56
CA SER A 18 -32.04 -12.71 4.32
C SER A 18 -32.90 -13.97 4.17
N ASN A 19 -32.36 -15.15 4.49
CA ASN A 19 -33.11 -16.42 4.43
C ASN A 19 -34.17 -16.53 5.52
N VAL A 20 -34.03 -15.78 6.61
CA VAL A 20 -34.98 -15.78 7.74
C VAL A 20 -36.10 -14.76 7.53
N SER A 21 -35.76 -13.60 6.95
CA SER A 21 -36.72 -12.53 6.67
C SER A 21 -37.54 -12.72 5.38
N GLY A 22 -37.30 -13.81 4.63
CA GLY A 22 -37.99 -14.06 3.35
C GLY A 22 -37.62 -13.07 2.24
N ARG A 23 -36.68 -12.14 2.48
CA ARG A 23 -36.13 -11.26 1.45
C ARG A 23 -35.18 -12.06 0.57
N SER A 24 -35.68 -12.49 -0.59
CA SER A 24 -34.84 -12.93 -1.70
C SER A 24 -33.83 -11.81 -1.99
N ARG A 25 -32.53 -12.12 -1.91
CA ARG A 25 -31.51 -11.31 -2.58
C ARG A 25 -31.76 -11.51 -4.07
N THR A 26 -32.66 -10.73 -4.67
CA THR A 26 -32.43 -10.29 -6.04
C THR A 26 -30.98 -9.82 -6.08
N SER A 27 -30.18 -10.35 -7.01
CA SER A 27 -28.78 -9.98 -7.16
C SER A 27 -28.73 -8.52 -7.63
N SER A 28 -28.98 -7.60 -6.71
CA SER A 28 -28.78 -6.20 -6.95
C SER A 28 -27.29 -6.01 -7.21
N GLU A 29 -27.05 -5.24 -8.27
CA GLU A 29 -25.78 -4.69 -8.68
C GLU A 29 -24.92 -4.31 -7.47
N ASN A 30 -23.62 -4.60 -7.54
CA ASN A 30 -22.68 -4.27 -6.49
C ASN A 30 -22.52 -2.74 -6.45
N THR A 31 -23.36 -2.06 -5.67
CA THR A 31 -23.53 -0.59 -5.61
C THR A 31 -22.33 0.18 -5.07
N THR A 32 -21.26 -0.49 -4.65
CA THR A 32 -20.06 0.18 -4.13
C THR A 32 -19.19 0.66 -5.30
N PRO A 33 -18.96 1.97 -5.49
CA PRO A 33 -18.11 2.46 -6.57
C PRO A 33 -16.64 2.14 -6.32
N ARG A 34 -15.85 1.95 -7.39
CA ARG A 34 -14.38 1.86 -7.29
C ARG A 34 -13.80 3.22 -6.93
N ILE A 35 -12.64 3.24 -6.27
CA ILE A 35 -11.89 4.49 -6.05
C ILE A 35 -11.26 4.89 -7.40
N PRO A 36 -11.47 6.12 -7.89
CA PRO A 36 -10.86 6.59 -9.14
C PRO A 36 -9.33 6.56 -9.08
N GLU A 37 -8.68 6.33 -10.22
CA GLU A 37 -7.23 6.14 -10.33
C GLU A 37 -6.43 7.33 -9.74
N PRO A 38 -6.75 8.61 -10.06
CA PRO A 38 -6.00 9.74 -9.51
C PRO A 38 -6.14 9.86 -7.98
N VAL A 39 -7.28 9.43 -7.43
CA VAL A 39 -7.58 9.48 -6.00
C VAL A 39 -6.79 8.41 -5.26
N ILE A 40 -6.83 7.15 -5.74
CA ILE A 40 -6.12 6.05 -5.07
C ILE A 40 -4.61 6.15 -5.24
N GLY A 41 -4.13 6.65 -6.38
CA GLY A 41 -2.71 6.92 -6.61
C GLY A 41 -2.16 7.93 -5.61
N ALA A 42 -2.80 9.10 -5.48
CA ALA A 42 -2.40 10.12 -4.51
C ALA A 42 -2.51 9.63 -3.05
N LEU A 43 -3.59 8.92 -2.70
CA LEU A 43 -3.79 8.39 -1.35
C LEU A 43 -2.70 7.38 -0.97
N LEU A 44 -2.33 6.47 -1.88
CA LEU A 44 -1.28 5.48 -1.64
C LEU A 44 0.10 6.11 -1.56
N HIS A 45 0.38 7.09 -2.42
CA HIS A 45 1.63 7.84 -2.39
C HIS A 45 1.87 8.47 -1.01
N TRP A 46 0.89 9.20 -0.49
CA TRP A 46 1.00 9.79 0.85
C TRP A 46 1.03 8.74 1.97
N SER A 47 0.28 7.65 1.84
CA SER A 47 0.27 6.58 2.84
C SER A 47 1.62 5.86 2.91
N MET A 48 2.25 5.58 1.76
CA MET A 48 3.60 5.02 1.70
C MET A 48 4.63 6.00 2.27
N ARG A 49 4.51 7.30 1.99
CA ARG A 49 5.39 8.32 2.58
C ARG A 49 5.31 8.34 4.12
N TYR A 50 4.11 8.26 4.67
CA TYR A 50 3.92 8.18 6.12
C TYR A 50 4.60 6.94 6.72
N VAL A 51 4.46 5.79 6.06
CA VAL A 51 5.06 4.52 6.53
C VAL A 51 6.58 4.50 6.38
N ASP A 52 7.08 4.96 5.23
CA ASP A 52 8.48 4.77 4.83
C ASP A 52 9.40 5.88 5.34
N VAL A 53 8.88 7.11 5.49
CA VAL A 53 9.67 8.29 5.83
C VAL A 53 9.29 8.86 7.19
N PHE A 54 7.99 9.02 7.50
CA PHE A 54 7.56 9.77 8.69
C PHE A 54 7.41 8.90 9.94
N ALA A 55 7.18 7.59 9.78
CA ALA A 55 6.96 6.68 10.89
C ALA A 55 8.11 6.66 11.92
N PRO A 56 9.41 6.61 11.53
CA PRO A 56 10.51 6.64 12.50
C PRO A 56 10.46 7.85 13.42
N ASP A 57 10.20 9.05 12.88
CA ASP A 57 10.14 10.29 13.65
C ASP A 57 8.94 10.30 14.61
N ILE A 58 7.76 9.86 14.15
CA ILE A 58 6.54 9.81 14.97
C ILE A 58 6.73 8.84 16.15
N LEU A 59 7.30 7.66 15.88
CA LEU A 59 7.55 6.65 16.90
C LEU A 59 8.64 7.11 17.89
N ALA A 60 9.72 7.73 17.41
CA ALA A 60 10.77 8.30 18.26
C ALA A 60 10.23 9.43 19.15
N ALA A 61 9.34 10.28 18.62
CA ALA A 61 8.68 11.33 19.39
C ALA A 61 7.78 10.76 20.49
N ARG A 62 7.08 9.64 20.26
CA ARG A 62 6.35 8.95 21.32
C ARG A 62 7.28 8.46 22.44
N GLU A 63 8.39 7.82 22.08
CA GLU A 63 9.38 7.38 23.08
C GLU A 63 9.95 8.56 23.86
N GLU A 64 10.26 9.68 23.20
CA GLU A 64 10.69 10.91 23.86
C GLU A 64 9.64 11.41 24.84
N LEU A 65 8.36 11.53 24.43
CA LEU A 65 7.30 12.01 25.30
C LEU A 65 7.10 11.10 26.52
N ASP A 66 7.21 9.79 26.34
CA ASP A 66 7.10 8.84 27.45
C ASP A 66 8.29 8.95 28.42
N ARG A 67 9.51 9.16 27.91
CA ARG A 67 10.69 9.49 28.75
C ARG A 67 10.50 10.80 29.49
N LEU A 68 10.00 11.84 28.84
CA LEU A 68 9.73 13.15 29.45
C LEU A 68 8.70 13.04 30.56
N LYS A 69 7.60 12.30 30.34
CA LYS A 69 6.58 12.06 31.37
C LYS A 69 7.14 11.29 32.57
N ALA A 70 7.92 10.23 32.33
CA ALA A 70 8.53 9.45 33.40
C ALA A 70 9.50 10.30 34.24
N ARG A 71 10.37 11.07 33.57
CA ARG A 71 11.30 12.00 34.24
C ARG A 71 10.57 13.10 35.02
N ALA A 72 9.53 13.69 34.44
CA ALA A 72 8.72 14.69 35.11
C ALA A 72 8.09 14.13 36.40
N ALA A 73 7.54 12.91 36.34
CA ALA A 73 6.96 12.24 37.50
C ALA A 73 7.98 11.98 38.61
N GLN A 74 9.21 11.56 38.26
CA GLN A 74 10.31 11.39 39.21
C GLN A 74 10.67 12.71 39.90
N ILE A 75 10.87 13.78 39.13
CA ILE A 75 11.19 15.10 39.66
C ILE A 75 10.09 15.58 40.60
N ILE A 76 8.82 15.44 40.21
CA ILE A 76 7.67 15.85 41.04
C ILE A 76 7.64 15.05 42.36
N ALA A 77 7.94 13.75 42.32
CA ALA A 77 7.95 12.89 43.50
C ALA A 77 9.10 13.24 44.47
N GLU A 78 10.28 13.55 43.96
CA GLU A 78 11.42 14.05 44.75
C GLU A 78 11.10 15.41 45.38
N ASP A 79 10.48 16.27 44.58
CA ASP A 79 10.12 17.64 44.95
C ASP A 79 9.04 17.71 46.03
N ALA A 80 8.12 16.75 46.07
CA ALA A 80 7.11 16.61 47.12
C ALA A 80 7.73 16.32 48.49
N ARG A 81 8.98 15.83 48.53
CA ARG A 81 9.71 15.51 49.76
C ARG A 81 10.54 16.69 50.29
N GLN A 82 10.51 17.85 49.63
CA GLN A 82 11.37 19.02 49.93
C GLN A 82 10.55 20.31 50.16
N THR A 83 11.05 21.22 51.00
CA THR A 83 10.32 22.37 51.58
C THR A 83 10.46 23.74 50.86
N ARG A 84 10.89 23.85 49.59
CA ARG A 84 11.07 25.17 48.92
C ARG A 84 10.35 25.35 47.58
N HIS A 85 9.71 26.52 47.42
CA HIS A 85 8.75 26.87 46.36
C HIS A 85 9.26 27.78 45.21
N GLU A 86 10.56 28.13 45.10
CA GLU A 86 11.09 28.97 44.00
C GLU A 86 11.88 28.21 42.91
N ARG A 87 11.78 26.89 42.88
CA ARG A 87 12.59 26.01 42.00
C ARG A 87 12.20 26.02 40.52
N PHE A 88 10.93 26.23 40.18
CA PHE A 88 10.45 26.04 38.81
C PHE A 88 10.99 27.10 37.85
N ARG A 89 11.01 28.38 38.24
CA ARG A 89 11.53 29.46 37.38
C ARG A 89 13.04 29.31 37.15
N TYR A 90 13.78 28.89 38.17
CA TYR A 90 15.21 28.58 38.05
C TYR A 90 15.44 27.44 37.05
N ARG A 91 14.79 26.28 37.24
CA ARG A 91 14.92 25.14 36.29
C ARG A 91 14.49 25.51 34.87
N LEU A 92 13.41 26.29 34.74
CA LEU A 92 12.94 26.77 33.45
C LEU A 92 13.98 27.64 32.76
N ARG A 93 14.58 28.60 33.48
CA ARG A 93 15.65 29.43 32.95
C ARG A 93 16.86 28.60 32.53
N THR A 94 17.33 27.69 33.38
CA THR A 94 18.47 26.81 33.06
C THR A 94 18.20 25.97 31.82
N TRP A 95 16.99 25.43 31.69
CA TRP A 95 16.59 24.64 30.51
C TRP A 95 16.50 25.50 29.23
N LEU A 96 15.97 26.72 29.32
CA LEU A 96 15.93 27.65 28.18
C LEU A 96 17.33 28.14 27.78
N GLU A 97 18.23 28.37 28.74
CA GLU A 97 19.62 28.75 28.47
C GLU A 97 20.37 27.64 27.74
N ALA A 98 20.19 26.38 28.15
CA ALA A 98 20.75 25.22 27.44
C ALA A 98 20.25 25.17 25.99
N ARG A 99 18.94 25.36 25.77
CA ARG A 99 18.34 25.40 24.43
C ARG A 99 18.84 26.56 23.59
N ARG A 100 19.04 27.73 24.19
CA ARG A 100 19.64 28.89 23.51
C ARG A 100 21.05 28.57 23.02
N ALA A 101 21.85 27.87 23.84
CA ALA A 101 23.20 27.44 23.43
C ALA A 101 23.19 26.46 22.25
N GLU A 102 22.12 25.66 22.12
CA GLU A 102 21.87 24.77 20.98
C GLU A 102 21.24 25.48 19.77
N GLY A 103 21.05 26.80 19.81
CA GLY A 103 20.43 27.57 18.74
C GLY A 103 18.91 27.37 18.63
N ARG A 104 18.26 26.90 19.69
CA ARG A 104 16.82 26.61 19.72
C ARG A 104 16.02 27.75 20.35
N GLY A 105 14.79 27.94 19.88
CA GLY A 105 13.87 28.98 20.34
C GLY A 105 13.06 28.61 21.58
N VAL A 106 12.25 29.56 22.07
CA VAL A 106 11.22 29.29 23.09
C VAL A 106 10.04 28.53 22.44
N PRO A 107 9.62 27.38 23.00
CA PRO A 107 8.57 26.57 22.38
C PRO A 107 7.20 27.22 22.35
N LEU A 108 6.56 27.18 21.19
CA LEU A 108 5.17 27.52 20.96
C LEU A 108 4.37 26.26 20.60
N TRP A 109 3.07 26.28 20.86
CA TRP A 109 2.15 25.29 20.33
C TRP A 109 2.06 25.38 18.81
N GLU A 110 2.06 24.25 18.11
CA GLU A 110 1.70 24.21 16.68
C GLU A 110 0.25 24.70 16.47
N ARG A 111 -0.66 24.23 17.33
CA ARG A 111 -2.03 24.72 17.39
C ARG A 111 -2.41 24.96 18.84
N ARG A 112 -3.00 26.13 19.14
CA ARG A 112 -3.46 26.43 20.50
C ARG A 112 -4.37 25.31 21.01
N PRO A 113 -4.07 24.71 22.18
CA PRO A 113 -4.87 23.62 22.70
C PRO A 113 -6.27 24.10 23.07
N ASN A 114 -7.28 23.24 22.87
CA ASN A 114 -8.65 23.56 23.23
C ASN A 114 -8.81 23.61 24.76
N THR A 115 -9.35 24.72 25.30
CA THR A 115 -9.56 24.92 26.75
C THR A 115 -10.51 23.89 27.36
N THR A 116 -11.41 23.30 26.57
CA THR A 116 -12.29 22.20 27.00
C THR A 116 -11.51 20.91 27.35
N ARG A 117 -10.27 20.75 26.87
CA ARG A 117 -9.38 19.63 27.25
C ARG A 117 -8.69 19.84 28.60
N GLY A 118 -9.10 20.84 29.38
CA GLY A 118 -8.49 21.16 30.67
C GLY A 118 -7.06 21.70 30.55
N VAL A 119 -6.71 22.29 29.41
CA VAL A 119 -5.40 22.94 29.18
C VAL A 119 -5.59 24.45 29.35
N PRO A 120 -5.20 25.05 30.50
CA PRO A 120 -5.48 26.45 30.82
C PRO A 120 -4.44 27.42 30.23
N ASP A 121 -3.98 27.20 28.99
CA ASP A 121 -3.02 28.08 28.28
C ASP A 121 -3.74 29.27 27.60
N VAL A 122 -4.52 30.01 28.38
CA VAL A 122 -5.54 30.96 27.86
C VAL A 122 -5.07 32.42 27.83
N ARG A 123 -3.83 32.75 28.21
CA ARG A 123 -3.41 34.15 28.18
C ARG A 123 -3.20 34.64 26.75
N GLU A 124 -3.87 35.75 26.41
CA GLU A 124 -3.59 36.53 25.21
C GLU A 124 -2.12 36.95 25.21
N GLY A 125 -1.36 36.43 24.24
CA GLY A 125 0.09 36.50 24.16
C GLY A 125 0.63 35.42 23.21
N ASN A 126 1.97 35.26 23.19
CA ASN A 126 2.63 34.18 22.47
C ASN A 126 2.10 32.83 22.97
N ALA A 127 1.76 31.92 22.05
CA ALA A 127 1.17 30.61 22.37
C ALA A 127 2.21 29.64 22.95
N TYR A 128 2.89 30.01 24.04
CA TYR A 128 3.96 29.23 24.65
C TYR A 128 3.48 27.83 25.04
N ASN A 129 4.31 26.83 24.78
CA ASN A 129 4.02 25.44 25.13
C ASN A 129 4.36 25.18 26.61
N PHE A 130 3.57 25.74 27.52
CA PHE A 130 3.80 25.56 28.96
C PHE A 130 3.70 24.09 29.38
N ARG A 131 2.99 23.25 28.63
CA ARG A 131 2.91 21.81 28.91
C ARG A 131 4.27 21.13 28.73
N LEU A 132 4.94 21.38 27.61
CA LEU A 132 6.30 20.88 27.38
C LEU A 132 7.26 21.42 28.44
N MET A 133 7.20 22.72 28.71
CA MET A 133 8.04 23.35 29.75
C MET A 133 7.85 22.68 31.12
N CYS A 134 6.59 22.42 31.50
CA CYS A 134 6.28 21.72 32.75
C CYS A 134 6.83 20.29 32.79
N LEU A 135 6.74 19.54 31.69
CA LEU A 135 7.31 18.20 31.60
C LEU A 135 8.84 18.24 31.77
N GLN A 136 9.51 19.22 31.16
CA GLN A 136 10.96 19.34 31.19
C GLN A 136 11.50 19.67 32.60
N ILE A 137 10.80 20.53 33.35
CA ILE A 137 11.25 21.00 34.66
C ILE A 137 10.64 20.24 35.86
N GLY A 138 9.72 19.32 35.60
CA GLY A 138 8.94 18.62 36.63
C GLY A 138 7.95 19.53 37.37
N CYS A 139 7.24 20.40 36.65
CA CYS A 139 6.20 21.23 37.23
C CYS A 139 4.82 20.55 37.08
N PRO A 140 4.05 20.34 38.17
CA PRO A 140 2.84 19.51 38.14
C PRO A 140 1.68 20.14 37.37
N GLN A 141 1.59 21.48 37.34
CA GLN A 141 0.50 22.21 36.70
C GLN A 141 1.03 23.37 35.87
N THR A 142 0.48 23.57 34.67
CA THR A 142 0.87 24.68 33.78
C THR A 142 0.56 26.04 34.39
N GLY A 143 -0.52 26.14 35.17
CA GLY A 143 -0.92 27.35 35.89
C GLY A 143 0.15 27.90 36.85
N ASN A 144 1.05 27.06 37.36
CA ASN A 144 2.16 27.50 38.21
C ASN A 144 3.16 28.38 37.43
N LEU A 145 3.26 28.18 36.12
CA LEU A 145 4.11 28.97 35.23
C LEU A 145 3.30 30.09 34.56
N SER A 146 2.18 29.75 33.91
CA SER A 146 1.43 30.67 33.04
C SER A 146 0.72 31.80 33.80
N SER A 147 0.34 31.57 35.07
CA SER A 147 -0.25 32.61 35.92
C SER A 147 0.80 33.60 36.47
N SER A 148 2.08 33.21 36.53
CA SER A 148 3.14 34.03 37.10
C SER A 148 3.61 35.11 36.13
N THR A 149 3.27 36.37 36.40
CA THR A 149 3.71 37.53 35.59
C THR A 149 5.23 37.61 35.43
N ALA A 150 5.99 37.23 36.48
CA ALA A 150 7.46 37.20 36.41
C ALA A 150 7.98 36.12 35.45
N THR A 151 7.33 34.95 35.40
CA THR A 151 7.69 33.88 34.48
C THR A 151 7.34 34.25 33.04
N VAL A 152 6.16 34.83 32.80
CA VAL A 152 5.75 35.27 31.46
C VAL A 152 6.68 36.37 30.92
N ARG A 153 7.00 37.39 31.73
CA ARG A 153 7.97 38.43 31.33
C ARG A 153 9.35 37.87 31.00
N MET A 154 9.82 36.87 31.75
CA MET A 154 11.07 36.18 31.45
C MET A 154 10.99 35.44 30.11
N LEU A 155 9.87 34.76 29.82
CA LEU A 155 9.66 34.09 28.53
C LEU A 155 9.61 35.08 27.37
N ASP A 156 8.93 36.21 27.51
CA ASP A 156 8.88 37.24 26.47
C ASP A 156 10.25 37.83 26.17
N GLN A 157 11.05 38.10 27.22
CA GLN A 157 12.43 38.53 27.07
C GLN A 157 13.26 37.47 26.34
N MET A 158 13.21 36.21 26.80
CA MET A 158 13.97 35.13 26.17
C MET A 158 13.53 34.88 24.73
N ALA A 159 12.23 34.94 24.43
CA ALA A 159 11.71 34.82 23.07
C ALA A 159 12.19 35.96 22.15
N GLY A 160 12.30 37.19 22.67
CA GLY A 160 12.92 38.30 21.93
C GLY A 160 14.42 38.11 21.68
N GLU A 161 15.11 37.38 22.56
CA GLU A 161 16.55 37.19 22.52
C GLU A 161 17.02 35.94 21.74
N MET A 162 16.25 34.84 21.79
CA MET A 162 16.58 33.55 21.18
C MET A 162 15.58 33.12 20.09
N GLY A 163 14.55 33.92 19.84
CA GLY A 163 13.45 33.56 18.96
C GLY A 163 12.50 32.52 19.56
N THR A 164 11.58 32.06 18.72
CA THR A 164 10.58 31.03 19.04
C THR A 164 10.72 29.83 18.12
N GLU A 165 10.26 28.66 18.57
CA GLU A 165 10.18 27.46 17.72
C GLU A 165 8.81 26.79 17.91
N VAL A 166 8.27 26.19 16.86
CA VAL A 166 7.01 25.45 16.94
C VAL A 166 7.24 24.06 17.52
N GLY A 167 6.36 23.65 18.43
CA GLY A 167 6.37 22.37 19.10
C GLY A 167 7.36 22.32 20.26
N GLY A 168 8.63 22.01 19.93
CA GLY A 168 9.76 22.04 20.86
C GLY A 168 10.26 20.68 21.35
N MET A 169 9.66 19.55 20.98
CA MET A 169 10.27 18.24 21.27
C MET A 169 11.61 18.06 20.54
N ASP A 170 12.50 17.27 21.14
CA ASP A 170 13.91 17.16 20.74
C ASP A 170 14.10 16.21 19.55
N THR A 171 13.14 15.30 19.33
CA THR A 171 13.13 14.34 18.22
C THR A 171 13.47 15.02 16.89
N PRO A 172 14.56 14.59 16.22
CA PRO A 172 14.90 15.09 14.89
C PRO A 172 13.77 14.83 13.90
N ILE A 173 13.58 15.76 12.96
CA ILE A 173 12.64 15.61 11.86
C ILE A 173 13.42 15.30 10.59
N THR A 174 13.09 14.17 9.97
CA THR A 174 13.66 13.69 8.72
C THR A 174 13.31 14.65 7.57
N LEU A 175 14.20 14.78 6.59
CA LEU A 175 13.92 15.57 5.39
C LEU A 175 12.98 14.81 4.46
N ASP A 176 11.96 15.47 3.94
CA ASP A 176 11.11 14.91 2.87
C ASP A 176 11.97 14.75 1.60
N PRO A 177 12.09 13.54 1.04
CA PRO A 177 12.88 13.29 -0.18
C PRO A 177 12.50 14.17 -1.37
N ASP A 178 11.23 14.60 -1.47
CA ASP A 178 10.76 15.41 -2.59
C ASP A 178 11.15 16.88 -2.46
N THR A 179 11.16 17.41 -1.23
CA THR A 179 11.35 18.85 -0.99
C THR A 179 12.74 19.18 -0.47
N GLY A 180 13.45 18.19 0.10
CA GLY A 180 14.71 18.39 0.80
C GLY A 180 14.57 19.17 2.12
N LEU A 181 13.34 19.48 2.55
CA LEU A 181 13.04 20.20 3.78
C LEU A 181 12.46 19.24 4.83
N PRO A 182 12.54 19.56 6.13
CA PRO A 182 11.85 18.79 7.16
C PRO A 182 10.36 18.67 6.83
N TRP A 183 9.81 17.46 6.91
CA TRP A 183 8.40 17.22 6.54
C TRP A 183 7.37 17.86 7.50
N ARG A 184 7.84 18.32 8.65
CA ARG A 184 7.09 19.13 9.61
C ARG A 184 8.02 19.94 10.52
N GLU A 185 7.42 20.86 11.25
CA GLU A 185 8.02 21.43 12.46
C GLU A 185 8.11 20.40 13.59
N ARG A 186 8.78 20.74 14.69
CA ARG A 186 8.93 19.81 15.82
C ARG A 186 7.60 19.39 16.43
N PHE A 187 7.61 18.24 17.10
CA PHE A 187 6.42 17.73 17.79
C PHE A 187 6.13 18.51 19.07
N ASP A 188 4.86 18.47 19.47
CA ASP A 188 4.41 18.77 20.82
C ASP A 188 3.42 17.71 21.32
N THR A 189 2.96 17.89 22.56
CA THR A 189 2.08 16.92 23.21
C THR A 189 0.66 16.85 22.63
N ASP A 190 0.25 17.80 21.79
CA ASP A 190 -1.06 17.82 21.12
C ASP A 190 -0.96 17.40 19.64
N SER A 191 0.10 17.80 18.94
CA SER A 191 0.36 17.43 17.55
C SER A 191 0.78 15.97 17.37
N LEU A 192 1.54 15.41 18.31
CA LEU A 192 1.98 14.01 18.23
C LEU A 192 0.81 13.01 18.19
N PRO A 193 -0.21 13.07 19.08
CA PRO A 193 -1.38 12.20 18.96
C PRO A 193 -2.09 12.30 17.61
N HIS A 194 -2.11 13.48 16.98
CA HIS A 194 -2.71 13.63 15.65
C HIS A 194 -1.88 12.87 14.60
N GLU A 195 -0.56 13.02 14.58
CA GLU A 195 0.31 12.29 13.64
C GLU A 195 0.29 10.78 13.86
N GLU A 196 0.13 10.31 15.09
CA GLU A 196 -0.07 8.89 15.37
C GLU A 196 -1.34 8.35 14.71
N GLN A 197 -2.44 9.12 14.73
CA GLN A 197 -3.65 8.74 14.02
C GLN A 197 -3.47 8.82 12.50
N MET A 198 -2.69 9.79 11.99
CA MET A 198 -2.35 9.87 10.57
C MET A 198 -1.54 8.63 10.12
N LEU A 199 -0.54 8.23 10.90
CA LEU A 199 0.25 7.02 10.66
C LEU A 199 -0.61 5.76 10.73
N GLN A 200 -1.51 5.65 11.72
CA GLN A 200 -2.44 4.53 11.81
C GLN A 200 -3.34 4.44 10.57
N ALA A 201 -3.83 5.58 10.06
CA ALA A 201 -4.63 5.63 8.84
C ALA A 201 -3.82 5.21 7.62
N ALA A 202 -2.57 5.69 7.49
CA ALA A 202 -1.66 5.31 6.42
C ALA A 202 -1.39 3.80 6.41
N CYS A 203 -1.06 3.21 7.57
CA CYS A 203 -0.91 1.76 7.70
C CYS A 203 -2.19 1.02 7.29
N TYR A 204 -3.36 1.52 7.72
CA TYR A 204 -4.65 0.94 7.35
C TYR A 204 -4.87 0.94 5.84
N ILE A 205 -4.63 2.08 5.17
CA ILE A 205 -4.80 2.21 3.72
C ILE A 205 -3.87 1.28 2.96
N VAL A 206 -2.58 1.23 3.32
CA VAL A 206 -1.57 0.37 2.69
C VAL A 206 -1.97 -1.09 2.82
N CYS A 207 -2.31 -1.54 4.04
CA CYS A 207 -2.76 -2.90 4.28
C CYS A 207 -4.07 -3.20 3.54
N ALA A 208 -5.08 -2.34 3.63
CA ALA A 208 -6.40 -2.56 3.03
C ALA A 208 -6.36 -2.65 1.50
N TYR A 209 -5.58 -1.78 0.86
CA TYR A 209 -5.47 -1.76 -0.59
C TYR A 209 -4.61 -2.90 -1.12
N LEU A 210 -3.40 -3.09 -0.60
CA LEU A 210 -2.41 -3.99 -1.20
C LEU A 210 -2.65 -5.47 -0.87
N THR A 211 -3.27 -5.77 0.28
CA THR A 211 -3.62 -7.16 0.61
C THR A 211 -4.96 -7.57 -0.01
N GLY A 212 -5.87 -6.60 -0.18
CA GLY A 212 -7.26 -6.84 -0.54
C GLY A 212 -8.09 -7.52 0.56
N MET A 213 -7.58 -7.61 1.80
CA MET A 213 -8.30 -8.18 2.94
C MET A 213 -9.63 -7.45 3.20
N ARG A 214 -10.63 -8.17 3.73
CA ARG A 214 -11.84 -7.52 4.25
C ARG A 214 -11.50 -6.74 5.50
N ASP A 215 -12.30 -5.73 5.79
CA ASP A 215 -12.18 -4.92 7.01
C ASP A 215 -12.10 -5.79 8.27
N SER A 216 -13.00 -6.77 8.43
CA SER A 216 -12.93 -7.73 9.56
C SER A 216 -11.60 -8.51 9.58
N GLU A 217 -11.15 -9.00 8.42
CA GLU A 217 -9.90 -9.76 8.30
C GLU A 217 -8.68 -8.88 8.63
N LEU A 218 -8.70 -7.59 8.28
CA LEU A 218 -7.66 -6.65 8.70
C LEU A 218 -7.69 -6.46 10.20
N GLN A 219 -8.87 -6.15 10.74
CA GLN A 219 -9.03 -5.82 12.16
C GLN A 219 -8.69 -6.97 13.12
N ASP A 220 -8.70 -8.22 12.63
CA ASP A 220 -8.25 -9.40 13.39
C ASP A 220 -6.74 -9.69 13.28
N MET A 221 -5.95 -8.83 12.64
CA MET A 221 -4.49 -8.94 12.63
C MET A 221 -3.92 -8.76 14.05
N GLU A 222 -3.00 -9.64 14.43
CA GLU A 222 -2.29 -9.64 15.72
C GLU A 222 -0.79 -9.38 15.51
N PRO A 223 -0.03 -9.01 16.57
CA PRO A 223 1.43 -8.92 16.52
C PRO A 223 2.08 -10.20 16.00
N GLY A 224 3.13 -10.06 15.20
CA GLY A 224 3.82 -11.17 14.54
C GLY A 224 3.02 -11.79 13.39
N CYS A 225 2.02 -11.09 12.83
CA CYS A 225 1.25 -11.59 11.70
C CYS A 225 2.03 -11.61 10.37
N VAL A 226 3.12 -10.86 10.25
CA VAL A 226 3.97 -10.85 9.06
C VAL A 226 5.03 -11.95 9.13
N SER A 227 5.18 -12.68 8.04
CA SER A 227 6.27 -13.64 7.82
C SER A 227 6.89 -13.44 6.45
N VAL A 228 8.20 -13.67 6.36
CA VAL A 228 8.98 -13.53 5.12
C VAL A 228 9.54 -14.90 4.76
N GLU A 229 9.16 -15.40 3.59
CA GLU A 229 9.71 -16.62 3.01
C GLU A 229 10.95 -16.23 2.19
N ARG A 230 12.08 -16.89 2.46
CA ARG A 230 13.36 -16.63 1.79
C ARG A 230 13.85 -17.87 1.07
N SER A 231 14.50 -17.67 -0.07
CA SER A 231 15.14 -18.74 -0.84
C SER A 231 16.33 -19.33 -0.07
N ALA A 232 16.88 -20.45 -0.57
CA ALA A 232 18.11 -21.04 -0.05
C ALA A 232 19.31 -20.05 -0.06
N ASP A 233 19.28 -19.06 -0.94
CA ASP A 233 20.28 -18.00 -1.08
C ASP A 233 19.93 -16.73 -0.26
N ASN A 234 18.98 -16.85 0.68
CA ASN A 234 18.52 -15.79 1.59
C ASN A 234 17.89 -14.56 0.89
N LEU A 235 17.46 -14.70 -0.36
CA LEU A 235 16.66 -13.68 -1.06
C LEU A 235 15.21 -13.76 -0.62
N ILE A 236 14.54 -12.62 -0.49
CA ILE A 236 13.12 -12.58 -0.12
C ILE A 236 12.28 -13.07 -1.31
N GLU A 237 11.61 -14.21 -1.14
CA GLU A 237 10.69 -14.74 -2.15
C GLU A 237 9.28 -14.21 -1.96
N ARG A 238 8.78 -14.16 -0.72
CA ARG A 238 7.39 -13.78 -0.44
C ARG A 238 7.22 -13.09 0.91
N TYR A 239 6.37 -12.07 0.94
CA TYR A 239 5.79 -11.57 2.18
C TYR A 239 4.42 -12.19 2.39
N ARG A 240 4.11 -12.50 3.65
CA ARG A 240 2.85 -13.14 4.03
C ARG A 240 2.29 -12.49 5.29
N VAL A 241 1.00 -12.13 5.25
CA VAL A 241 0.24 -11.66 6.41
C VAL A 241 -0.75 -12.74 6.85
N ARG A 242 -0.70 -13.14 8.11
CA ARG A 242 -1.63 -14.09 8.72
C ARG A 242 -2.77 -13.34 9.42
N SER A 243 -4.01 -13.72 9.13
CA SER A 243 -5.18 -13.24 9.87
C SER A 243 -6.34 -14.25 9.80
N ASN A 244 -7.42 -14.01 10.54
CA ASN A 244 -8.60 -14.86 10.56
C ASN A 244 -9.60 -14.50 9.45
N VAL A 245 -10.20 -15.52 8.84
CA VAL A 245 -11.24 -15.39 7.80
C VAL A 245 -12.54 -16.04 8.27
N TYR A 246 -13.66 -15.35 8.07
CA TYR A 246 -14.97 -15.73 8.66
C TYR A 246 -16.00 -16.22 7.63
N LYS A 247 -15.79 -16.01 6.32
CA LYS A 247 -16.81 -16.30 5.31
C LYS A 247 -16.99 -17.82 5.10
N HIS A 248 -18.22 -18.32 5.27
CA HIS A 248 -18.64 -19.74 5.10
C HIS A 248 -17.98 -20.75 6.06
N ARG A 249 -17.49 -20.32 7.23
CA ARG A 249 -16.82 -21.18 8.22
C ARG A 249 -17.23 -20.80 9.65
N GLU A 250 -16.86 -21.64 10.62
CA GLU A 250 -17.25 -21.53 12.04
C GLU A 250 -17.05 -20.13 12.65
N ALA A 251 -17.82 -19.81 13.69
CA ALA A 251 -17.85 -18.49 14.34
C ALA A 251 -16.49 -18.01 14.90
N ALA A 252 -15.54 -18.94 15.11
CA ALA A 252 -14.20 -18.63 15.57
C ALA A 252 -13.27 -18.01 14.50
N GLY A 253 -13.66 -18.05 13.21
CA GLY A 253 -12.77 -17.70 12.10
C GLY A 253 -11.69 -18.77 11.88
N VAL A 254 -11.13 -18.84 10.67
CA VAL A 254 -10.02 -19.75 10.34
C VAL A 254 -8.80 -18.93 9.95
N SER A 255 -7.66 -19.22 10.59
CA SER A 255 -6.36 -18.62 10.25
C SER A 255 -6.05 -18.83 8.78
N ALA A 256 -5.68 -17.76 8.09
CA ALA A 256 -5.41 -17.79 6.68
C ALA A 256 -4.35 -16.77 6.28
N ASP A 257 -3.54 -17.16 5.31
CA ASP A 257 -2.38 -16.39 4.87
C ASP A 257 -2.73 -15.55 3.64
N TRP A 258 -2.20 -14.32 3.58
CA TRP A 258 -2.34 -13.38 2.48
C TRP A 258 -0.96 -13.06 1.92
N ILE A 259 -0.73 -13.37 0.64
CA ILE A 259 0.54 -13.02 0.00
C ILE A 259 0.54 -11.52 -0.29
N THR A 260 1.64 -10.86 0.02
CA THR A 260 1.77 -9.41 -0.09
C THR A 260 3.18 -8.98 -0.48
N ILE A 261 3.46 -7.68 -0.40
CA ILE A 261 4.71 -7.03 -0.80
C ILE A 261 5.31 -6.22 0.35
N ALA A 262 6.59 -5.84 0.21
CA ALA A 262 7.36 -5.17 1.26
C ALA A 262 6.68 -3.94 1.92
N PRO A 263 5.97 -3.06 1.18
CA PRO A 263 5.26 -1.93 1.81
C PRO A 263 4.26 -2.35 2.90
N VAL A 264 3.59 -3.50 2.75
CA VAL A 264 2.64 -3.98 3.76
C VAL A 264 3.39 -4.46 5.00
N ALA A 265 4.53 -5.13 4.84
CA ALA A 265 5.36 -5.54 5.97
C ALA A 265 5.81 -4.33 6.79
N ARG A 266 6.34 -3.29 6.13
CA ARG A 266 6.75 -2.05 6.80
C ARG A 266 5.58 -1.34 7.50
N ALA A 267 4.40 -1.31 6.87
CA ALA A 267 3.20 -0.75 7.48
C ALA A 267 2.77 -1.51 8.74
N VAL A 268 2.87 -2.85 8.71
CA VAL A 268 2.59 -3.68 9.90
C VAL A 268 3.63 -3.44 10.98
N ASP A 269 4.93 -3.45 10.65
CA ASP A 269 6.01 -3.21 11.62
C ASP A 269 5.82 -1.87 12.35
N ALA A 270 5.52 -0.79 11.61
CA ALA A 270 5.21 0.52 12.18
C ALA A 270 3.95 0.46 13.09
N LEU A 271 2.90 -0.23 12.64
CA LEU A 271 1.66 -0.39 13.41
C LEU A 271 1.87 -1.21 14.70
N GLU A 272 2.75 -2.23 14.69
CA GLU A 272 3.05 -3.04 15.86
C GLU A 272 3.66 -2.22 16.99
N VAL A 273 4.55 -1.28 16.65
CA VAL A 273 5.14 -0.32 17.60
C VAL A 273 4.10 0.69 18.04
N LEU A 274 3.39 1.32 17.09
CA LEU A 274 2.40 2.36 17.35
C LEU A 274 1.29 1.91 18.31
N SER A 275 0.76 0.70 18.10
CA SER A 275 -0.35 0.16 18.90
C SER A 275 0.10 -0.48 20.22
N ARG A 276 1.41 -0.68 20.44
CA ARG A 276 1.96 -1.43 21.59
C ARG A 276 1.44 -0.92 22.94
N ARG A 277 1.52 0.39 23.16
CA ARG A 277 1.06 1.04 24.40
C ARG A 277 -0.43 0.82 24.61
N ALA A 278 -1.20 1.19 23.60
CA ALA A 278 -2.65 1.10 23.56
C ALA A 278 -3.16 -0.33 23.81
N ARG A 279 -2.44 -1.35 23.31
CA ARG A 279 -2.71 -2.76 23.59
C ARG A 279 -2.34 -3.15 25.01
N GLY A 280 -1.17 -2.76 25.49
CA GLY A 280 -0.69 -3.12 26.84
C GLY A 280 -1.54 -2.52 27.96
N GLU A 281 -2.00 -1.28 27.80
CA GLU A 281 -2.87 -0.59 28.78
C GLU A 281 -4.25 -1.24 28.91
N ARG A 282 -4.73 -1.96 27.88
CA ARG A 282 -6.09 -2.54 27.80
C ARG A 282 -6.13 -4.05 27.58
N ASP A 283 -4.98 -4.73 27.65
CA ASP A 283 -4.81 -6.17 27.37
C ASP A 283 -5.45 -6.63 26.03
N LEU A 284 -5.20 -5.87 24.95
CA LEU A 284 -5.77 -6.12 23.62
C LEU A 284 -4.79 -6.87 22.71
N ARG A 285 -5.30 -7.78 21.88
CA ARG A 285 -4.50 -8.59 20.94
C ARG A 285 -4.42 -8.01 19.53
N SER A 286 -5.46 -7.31 19.07
CA SER A 286 -5.50 -6.74 17.72
C SER A 286 -4.47 -5.63 17.55
N LEU A 287 -3.87 -5.53 16.36
CA LEU A 287 -3.07 -4.37 15.95
C LEU A 287 -3.93 -3.09 15.80
N TRP A 288 -5.22 -3.24 15.51
CA TRP A 288 -6.12 -2.14 15.15
C TRP A 288 -6.94 -1.68 16.36
N VAL A 289 -6.26 -0.99 17.27
CA VAL A 289 -6.83 -0.44 18.50
C VAL A 289 -7.06 1.07 18.39
N SER A 290 -8.00 1.61 19.16
CA SER A 290 -8.12 3.06 19.29
C SER A 290 -6.89 3.63 19.98
N LEU A 291 -6.19 4.58 19.35
CA LEU A 291 -5.03 5.25 19.96
C LEU A 291 -5.43 6.34 20.96
N LYS A 292 -6.73 6.68 21.03
CA LYS A 292 -7.23 7.64 22.02
C LYS A 292 -7.54 6.93 23.34
N PRO A 293 -7.08 7.44 24.48
CA PRO A 293 -7.25 6.80 25.78
C PRO A 293 -8.50 7.30 26.54
N TRP A 294 -9.59 7.70 25.85
CA TRP A 294 -10.79 8.17 26.56
C TRP A 294 -11.63 6.98 27.01
N ASP A 295 -12.17 7.03 28.23
CA ASP A 295 -12.98 5.93 28.79
C ASP A 295 -14.23 5.58 27.94
N TRP A 296 -14.70 6.52 27.11
CA TRP A 296 -15.83 6.32 26.19
C TRP A 296 -15.42 5.98 24.75
N THR A 297 -14.12 5.90 24.44
CA THR A 297 -13.67 5.45 23.12
C THR A 297 -13.65 3.93 23.06
N ALA A 298 -14.15 3.37 21.95
CA ALA A 298 -14.08 1.94 21.71
C ALA A 298 -12.62 1.45 21.75
N ASP A 299 -12.40 0.24 22.28
CA ASP A 299 -11.06 -0.35 22.38
C ASP A 299 -10.41 -0.60 21.02
N TYR A 300 -11.24 -0.97 20.04
CA TYR A 300 -10.84 -1.32 18.68
C TYR A 300 -11.14 -0.21 17.68
N LEU A 301 -10.39 -0.19 16.58
CA LEU A 301 -10.64 0.73 15.47
C LEU A 301 -12.06 0.53 14.92
N ALA A 302 -12.51 -0.71 14.69
CA ALA A 302 -13.90 -1.06 14.38
C ALA A 302 -14.52 -0.12 13.33
N ALA A 303 -15.63 0.52 13.70
CA ALA A 303 -16.35 1.45 12.83
C ALA A 303 -15.57 2.75 12.51
N GLN A 304 -14.43 3.01 13.16
CA GLN A 304 -13.59 4.20 12.98
C GLN A 304 -12.66 4.12 11.77
N ALA A 305 -12.61 3.00 11.05
CA ALA A 305 -11.76 2.86 9.86
C ALA A 305 -12.10 3.89 8.75
N SER A 306 -13.38 4.18 8.49
CA SER A 306 -13.75 5.22 7.49
C SER A 306 -13.50 6.65 8.00
N PRO A 307 -13.87 6.99 9.26
CA PRO A 307 -13.48 8.27 9.87
C PRO A 307 -11.98 8.57 9.87
N ILE A 308 -11.12 7.59 10.17
CA ILE A 308 -9.67 7.83 10.22
C ILE A 308 -9.08 8.10 8.83
N ILE A 309 -9.60 7.45 7.78
CA ILE A 309 -9.22 7.73 6.38
C ILE A 309 -9.65 9.13 5.97
N LYS A 310 -10.86 9.56 6.39
CA LYS A 310 -11.31 10.94 6.15
C LYS A 310 -10.40 11.95 6.84
N MET A 311 -10.09 11.71 8.12
CA MET A 311 -9.14 12.54 8.88
C MET A 311 -7.77 12.59 8.21
N PHE A 312 -7.29 11.46 7.67
CA PHE A 312 -6.04 11.41 6.93
C PHE A 312 -6.05 12.31 5.70
N ARG A 313 -7.06 12.18 4.83
CA ARG A 313 -7.24 13.08 3.67
C ARG A 313 -7.27 14.55 4.10
N ASP A 314 -8.16 14.88 5.05
CA ASP A 314 -8.37 16.27 5.47
C ASP A 314 -7.10 16.85 6.15
N GLY A 315 -6.31 16.02 6.83
CA GLY A 315 -5.04 16.41 7.44
C GLY A 315 -3.90 16.63 6.43
N LEU A 316 -3.90 15.93 5.29
CA LEU A 316 -2.92 16.14 4.23
C LEU A 316 -3.09 17.49 3.52
N ASP A 317 -4.32 17.98 3.38
CA ASP A 317 -4.58 19.28 2.76
C ASP A 317 -3.92 20.44 3.52
N ALA A 318 -3.72 20.29 4.83
CA ALA A 318 -3.00 21.27 5.65
C ALA A 318 -1.46 21.20 5.49
N LYS A 319 -0.93 20.16 4.83
CA LYS A 319 0.51 19.89 4.69
C LYS A 319 1.05 20.18 3.29
N VAL A 320 0.19 20.40 2.31
CA VAL A 320 0.59 20.68 0.92
C VAL A 320 0.46 22.17 0.60
N ALA A 321 1.36 22.68 -0.23
CA ALA A 321 1.31 24.08 -0.67
C ALA A 321 0.06 24.36 -1.53
N ASN A 322 -0.34 23.40 -2.37
CA ASN A 322 -1.46 23.52 -3.30
C ASN A 322 -2.50 22.42 -3.01
N PRO A 323 -3.46 22.66 -2.11
CA PRO A 323 -4.52 21.70 -1.84
C PRO A 323 -5.52 21.63 -3.02
N PRO A 324 -6.23 20.49 -3.19
CA PRO A 324 -6.22 19.33 -2.29
C PRO A 324 -5.05 18.36 -2.56
N ALA A 325 -4.51 17.77 -1.50
CA ALA A 325 -3.46 16.75 -1.60
C ALA A 325 -3.96 15.47 -2.29
N ILE A 326 -5.26 15.19 -2.15
CA ILE A 326 -5.95 14.10 -2.81
C ILE A 326 -6.96 14.70 -3.81
N PRO A 327 -6.87 14.41 -5.11
CA PRO A 327 -7.73 15.01 -6.11
C PRO A 327 -9.22 14.85 -5.81
N HIS A 328 -9.98 15.90 -6.09
CA HIS A 328 -11.45 15.86 -6.05
C HIS A 328 -12.01 15.22 -7.32
N VAL A 329 -13.20 14.64 -7.20
CA VAL A 329 -13.97 14.05 -8.30
C VAL A 329 -15.25 14.87 -8.42
N ASP A 330 -15.53 15.40 -9.61
CA ASP A 330 -16.67 16.28 -9.87
C ASP A 330 -16.74 17.47 -8.88
N GLY A 331 -15.58 18.03 -8.55
CA GLY A 331 -15.44 19.16 -7.63
C GLY A 331 -15.66 18.83 -6.15
N ARG A 332 -15.81 17.54 -5.79
CA ARG A 332 -16.04 17.12 -4.40
C ARG A 332 -14.98 16.12 -3.89
N PRO A 333 -14.67 16.14 -2.58
CA PRO A 333 -13.81 15.13 -1.98
C PRO A 333 -14.41 13.73 -2.12
N TRP A 334 -13.59 12.74 -2.50
CA TRP A 334 -14.06 11.36 -2.61
C TRP A 334 -14.48 10.79 -1.24
N HIS A 335 -15.64 10.14 -1.18
CA HIS A 335 -16.08 9.44 0.03
C HIS A 335 -15.48 8.03 0.07
N PHE A 336 -14.55 7.81 0.99
CA PHE A 336 -13.95 6.50 1.22
C PHE A 336 -14.83 5.58 2.06
N SER A 337 -14.89 4.31 1.69
CA SER A 337 -15.36 3.22 2.55
C SER A 337 -14.45 2.00 2.40
N THR A 338 -14.37 1.19 3.46
CA THR A 338 -13.45 0.03 3.54
C THR A 338 -13.66 -0.99 2.41
N ARG A 339 -14.90 -1.12 1.91
CA ARG A 339 -15.25 -2.01 0.80
C ARG A 339 -14.66 -1.59 -0.55
N GLN A 340 -14.39 -0.30 -0.74
CA GLN A 340 -13.89 0.22 -2.02
C GLN A 340 -12.45 -0.21 -2.29
N PHE A 341 -11.59 -0.30 -1.27
CA PHE A 341 -10.19 -0.71 -1.44
C PHE A 341 -10.09 -2.10 -2.07
N ARG A 342 -10.71 -3.09 -1.42
CA ARG A 342 -10.79 -4.47 -1.93
C ARG A 342 -11.40 -4.54 -3.33
N ARG A 343 -12.44 -3.76 -3.62
CA ARG A 343 -13.07 -3.74 -4.95
C ARG A 343 -12.15 -3.15 -6.01
N THR A 344 -11.44 -2.08 -5.67
CA THR A 344 -10.53 -1.37 -6.58
C THR A 344 -9.35 -2.25 -6.94
N ILE A 345 -8.67 -2.83 -5.94
CA ILE A 345 -7.53 -3.72 -6.21
C ILE A 345 -7.97 -5.03 -6.89
N ALA A 346 -9.15 -5.58 -6.57
CA ALA A 346 -9.71 -6.73 -7.29
C ALA A 346 -9.91 -6.44 -8.77
N TRP A 347 -10.39 -5.24 -9.11
CA TRP A 347 -10.50 -4.82 -10.50
C TRP A 347 -9.13 -4.72 -11.18
N TYR A 348 -8.15 -4.06 -10.56
CA TYR A 348 -6.80 -3.99 -11.14
C TYR A 348 -6.16 -5.37 -11.35
N ILE A 349 -6.27 -6.25 -10.35
CA ILE A 349 -5.79 -7.63 -10.45
C ILE A 349 -6.47 -8.34 -11.63
N ALA A 350 -7.81 -8.25 -11.76
CA ALA A 350 -8.55 -8.91 -12.82
C ALA A 350 -8.15 -8.46 -14.24
N ASN A 351 -7.67 -7.22 -14.40
CA ASN A 351 -7.25 -6.64 -15.68
C ASN A 351 -5.77 -6.93 -16.04
N ARG A 352 -5.07 -7.78 -15.27
CA ARG A 352 -3.72 -8.24 -15.62
C ARG A 352 -3.76 -9.66 -16.23
N PRO A 353 -2.75 -10.06 -17.02
CA PRO A 353 -2.59 -11.44 -17.48
C PRO A 353 -2.67 -12.42 -16.30
N PHE A 354 -3.47 -13.50 -16.42
CA PHE A 354 -3.77 -14.48 -15.35
C PHE A 354 -4.42 -13.90 -14.07
N GLY A 355 -4.76 -12.62 -14.08
CA GLY A 355 -5.25 -11.85 -12.96
C GLY A 355 -6.53 -12.38 -12.33
N VAL A 356 -7.43 -12.95 -13.14
CA VAL A 356 -8.66 -13.58 -12.64
C VAL A 356 -8.38 -14.82 -11.78
N ILE A 357 -7.37 -15.61 -12.15
CA ILE A 357 -6.95 -16.80 -11.41
C ILE A 357 -6.17 -16.38 -10.15
N ALA A 358 -5.23 -15.44 -10.30
CA ALA A 358 -4.47 -14.88 -9.19
C ALA A 358 -5.39 -14.21 -8.15
N GLY A 359 -6.38 -13.45 -8.60
CA GLY A 359 -7.42 -12.86 -7.76
C GLY A 359 -8.26 -13.91 -7.04
N LYS A 360 -8.71 -14.97 -7.73
CA LYS A 360 -9.43 -16.07 -7.08
C LYS A 360 -8.63 -16.66 -5.90
N ILE A 361 -7.34 -16.93 -6.12
CA ILE A 361 -6.42 -17.47 -5.11
C ILE A 361 -6.24 -16.48 -3.95
N GLN A 362 -5.88 -15.23 -4.25
CA GLN A 362 -5.66 -14.17 -3.26
C GLN A 362 -6.88 -13.95 -2.38
N TYR A 363 -8.07 -13.88 -2.98
CA TYR A 363 -9.31 -13.57 -2.26
C TYR A 363 -10.03 -14.79 -1.67
N LYS A 364 -9.42 -15.98 -1.77
CA LYS A 364 -9.92 -17.26 -1.23
C LYS A 364 -11.35 -17.56 -1.70
N HIS A 365 -11.66 -17.22 -2.96
CA HIS A 365 -12.97 -17.46 -3.56
C HIS A 365 -13.07 -18.88 -4.12
N ALA A 366 -14.16 -19.58 -3.78
CA ALA A 366 -14.39 -20.96 -4.23
C ALA A 366 -14.60 -21.07 -5.76
N SER A 367 -14.97 -19.98 -6.45
CA SER A 367 -15.16 -19.95 -7.90
C SER A 367 -14.67 -18.64 -8.55
N VAL A 368 -14.30 -18.72 -9.83
CA VAL A 368 -13.91 -17.57 -10.68
C VAL A 368 -15.07 -16.57 -10.80
N ALA A 369 -16.30 -17.05 -10.98
CA ALA A 369 -17.51 -16.24 -11.04
C ALA A 369 -17.77 -15.39 -9.78
N MET A 370 -17.35 -15.87 -8.60
CA MET A 370 -17.45 -15.09 -7.36
C MET A 370 -16.44 -13.92 -7.32
N PHE A 371 -15.26 -14.07 -7.93
CA PHE A 371 -14.28 -12.98 -8.05
C PHE A 371 -14.69 -11.96 -9.12
N GLU A 372 -15.25 -12.43 -10.25
CA GLU A 372 -15.81 -11.57 -11.31
C GLU A 372 -16.94 -10.65 -10.78
N GLY A 373 -17.76 -11.15 -9.83
CA GLY A 373 -18.77 -10.33 -9.14
C GLY A 373 -18.19 -9.21 -8.24
N TYR A 374 -16.92 -9.30 -7.82
CA TYR A 374 -16.20 -8.22 -7.12
C TYR A 374 -15.62 -7.19 -8.08
N ALA A 375 -15.20 -7.58 -9.29
CA ALA A 375 -14.68 -6.67 -10.32
C ALA A 375 -15.79 -5.82 -10.98
N GLY A 376 -17.03 -6.32 -11.00
CA GLY A 376 -18.26 -5.56 -11.22
C GLY A 376 -18.65 -5.24 -12.66
N ALA A 377 -19.56 -6.03 -13.24
CA ALA A 377 -20.83 -5.63 -13.90
C ALA A 377 -21.49 -6.91 -14.51
N PRO A 378 -22.78 -6.87 -14.93
CA PRO A 378 -23.57 -8.04 -15.34
C PRO A 378 -22.86 -8.88 -16.39
N HIS A 379 -23.21 -10.16 -16.47
CA HIS A 379 -22.56 -11.18 -17.31
C HIS A 379 -22.36 -10.82 -18.81
N GLY A 380 -22.86 -9.68 -19.32
CA GLY A 380 -22.63 -9.13 -20.66
C GLY A 380 -21.79 -7.85 -20.74
N ASP A 381 -22.11 -6.80 -19.98
CA ASP A 381 -21.48 -5.47 -20.17
C ASP A 381 -20.05 -5.38 -19.62
N PHE A 382 -19.73 -6.07 -18.52
CA PHE A 382 -18.35 -6.15 -18.03
C PHE A 382 -17.47 -6.94 -18.98
N ARG A 383 -17.99 -8.05 -19.53
CA ARG A 383 -17.24 -8.86 -20.48
C ARG A 383 -16.92 -8.03 -21.72
N ARG A 384 -17.88 -7.25 -22.22
CA ARG A 384 -17.68 -6.35 -23.35
C ARG A 384 -16.76 -5.16 -23.03
N ALA A 385 -16.87 -4.56 -21.84
CA ALA A 385 -15.99 -3.48 -21.41
C ALA A 385 -14.56 -3.97 -21.14
N VAL A 386 -14.40 -5.16 -20.56
CA VAL A 386 -13.11 -5.83 -20.38
C VAL A 386 -12.56 -6.29 -21.70
N GLU A 387 -13.36 -6.81 -22.62
CA GLU A 387 -12.91 -7.14 -23.99
C GLU A 387 -12.53 -5.88 -24.76
N GLN A 388 -13.23 -4.76 -24.57
CA GLN A 388 -12.91 -3.47 -25.18
C GLN A 388 -11.61 -2.88 -24.60
N GLU A 389 -11.45 -2.85 -23.28
CA GLU A 389 -10.21 -2.40 -22.62
C GLU A 389 -9.04 -3.36 -22.85
N ARG A 390 -9.30 -4.68 -22.88
CA ARG A 390 -8.31 -5.69 -23.27
C ARG A 390 -7.88 -5.49 -24.71
N ALA A 391 -8.80 -5.21 -25.63
CA ALA A 391 -8.48 -4.89 -27.01
C ALA A 391 -7.70 -3.58 -27.12
N LEU A 392 -7.97 -2.58 -26.27
CA LEU A 392 -7.17 -1.34 -26.20
C LEU A 392 -5.75 -1.60 -25.68
N GLY A 393 -5.60 -2.37 -24.59
CA GLY A 393 -4.30 -2.72 -24.04
C GLY A 393 -3.48 -3.64 -24.96
N GLN A 394 -4.12 -4.63 -25.60
CA GLN A 394 -3.49 -5.47 -26.62
C GLN A 394 -3.06 -4.64 -27.84
N LEU A 395 -3.81 -3.60 -28.19
CA LEU A 395 -3.42 -2.68 -29.25
C LEU A 395 -2.22 -1.83 -28.83
N ASP A 396 -2.16 -1.37 -27.58
CA ASP A 396 -0.98 -0.69 -27.04
C ASP A 396 0.26 -1.61 -27.06
N ASP A 397 0.10 -2.88 -26.70
CA ASP A 397 1.17 -3.88 -26.80
C ASP A 397 1.63 -4.05 -28.27
N VAL A 398 0.72 -4.15 -29.24
CA VAL A 398 1.10 -4.26 -30.66
C VAL A 398 1.76 -2.98 -31.18
N VAL A 399 1.34 -1.80 -30.72
CA VAL A 399 2.03 -0.55 -31.05
C VAL A 399 3.46 -0.56 -30.51
N ALA A 400 3.67 -1.03 -29.27
CA ALA A 400 5.01 -1.19 -28.72
C ALA A 400 5.86 -2.19 -29.53
N TYR A 401 5.26 -3.28 -30.03
CA TYR A 401 5.93 -4.20 -30.97
C TYR A 401 6.34 -3.51 -32.28
N TYR A 402 5.49 -2.65 -32.85
CA TYR A 402 5.80 -1.91 -34.07
C TYR A 402 6.90 -0.87 -33.82
N GLU A 403 6.86 -0.14 -32.71
CA GLU A 403 7.89 0.82 -32.32
C GLU A 403 9.25 0.15 -32.08
N ALA A 404 9.26 -1.01 -31.40
CA ALA A 404 10.46 -1.84 -31.22
C ALA A 404 11.03 -2.31 -32.57
N TYR A 405 10.16 -2.77 -33.47
CA TYR A 405 10.53 -3.17 -34.83
C TYR A 405 11.18 -2.01 -35.62
N LEU A 406 10.64 -0.79 -35.53
CA LEU A 406 11.23 0.40 -36.16
C LEU A 406 12.62 0.74 -35.58
N GLN A 407 12.87 0.39 -34.33
CA GLN A 407 14.17 0.56 -33.65
C GLN A 407 15.14 -0.61 -33.90
N GLY A 408 14.75 -1.60 -34.70
CA GLY A 408 15.56 -2.78 -35.00
C GLY A 408 15.44 -3.93 -33.98
N ASP A 409 14.60 -3.79 -32.94
CA ASP A 409 14.26 -4.89 -32.02
C ASP A 409 13.13 -5.73 -32.63
N GLU A 410 13.55 -6.71 -33.44
CA GLU A 410 12.66 -7.54 -34.21
C GLU A 410 12.02 -8.67 -33.37
N PRO A 411 10.72 -8.95 -33.55
CA PRO A 411 10.08 -10.09 -32.92
C PRO A 411 10.73 -11.41 -33.36
N GLY A 412 10.97 -12.30 -32.40
CA GLY A 412 11.46 -13.66 -32.60
C GLY A 412 10.36 -14.72 -32.58
N GLY A 413 10.75 -15.98 -32.81
CA GLY A 413 9.82 -17.13 -32.82
C GLY A 413 9.10 -17.36 -34.15
N PRO A 414 8.28 -18.43 -34.24
CA PRO A 414 7.66 -18.84 -35.50
C PRO A 414 6.68 -17.82 -36.11
N ALA A 415 6.06 -16.96 -35.30
CA ALA A 415 5.14 -15.91 -35.78
C ALA A 415 5.87 -14.68 -36.36
N SER A 416 7.20 -14.57 -36.15
CA SER A 416 7.99 -13.38 -36.48
C SER A 416 7.88 -12.95 -37.94
N SER A 417 8.00 -13.88 -38.89
CA SER A 417 7.99 -13.58 -40.32
C SER A 417 6.68 -12.94 -40.76
N ARG A 418 5.54 -13.45 -40.26
CA ARG A 418 4.22 -12.90 -40.51
C ARG A 418 4.06 -11.50 -39.91
N LEU A 419 4.51 -11.30 -38.67
CA LEU A 419 4.45 -9.98 -38.02
C LEU A 419 5.32 -8.94 -38.73
N LYS A 420 6.51 -9.32 -39.17
CA LYS A 420 7.40 -8.45 -39.94
C LYS A 420 6.75 -8.00 -41.25
N GLN A 421 6.15 -8.93 -42.00
CA GLN A 421 5.42 -8.59 -43.23
C GLN A 421 4.29 -7.58 -42.99
N GLU A 422 3.53 -7.75 -41.90
CA GLU A 422 2.48 -6.80 -41.52
C GLU A 422 3.06 -5.44 -41.11
N PHE A 423 4.16 -5.41 -40.35
CA PHE A 423 4.82 -4.17 -39.96
C PHE A 423 5.47 -3.45 -41.14
N ASP A 424 6.09 -4.17 -42.08
CA ASP A 424 6.60 -3.66 -43.36
C ASP A 424 5.45 -3.01 -44.15
N HIS A 425 4.30 -3.69 -44.25
CA HIS A 425 3.13 -3.16 -44.96
C HIS A 425 2.59 -1.88 -44.31
N VAL A 426 2.52 -1.83 -42.97
CA VAL A 426 2.11 -0.64 -42.21
C VAL A 426 3.09 0.51 -42.46
N ARG A 427 4.40 0.25 -42.37
CA ARG A 427 5.47 1.24 -42.62
C ARG A 427 5.37 1.82 -44.03
N ASP A 428 5.26 0.97 -45.04
CA ASP A 428 5.23 1.37 -46.46
C ASP A 428 3.96 2.18 -46.80
N THR A 429 2.84 1.85 -46.15
CA THR A 429 1.56 2.56 -46.35
C THR A 429 1.50 3.91 -45.64
N LEU A 430 2.11 4.01 -44.46
CA LEU A 430 2.16 5.27 -43.69
C LEU A 430 3.27 6.22 -44.17
N GLY A 431 4.29 5.68 -44.87
CA GLY A 431 5.36 6.47 -45.47
C GLY A 431 6.27 7.10 -44.42
N ASP A 432 6.89 6.25 -43.58
CA ASP A 432 7.79 6.70 -42.51
C ASP A 432 9.12 7.25 -43.09
N LEU A 433 9.21 8.58 -43.19
CA LEU A 433 10.47 9.33 -43.17
C LEU A 433 10.75 9.73 -41.71
N PRO A 434 12.01 9.62 -41.22
CA PRO A 434 12.32 9.87 -39.82
C PRO A 434 11.95 11.31 -39.42
N GLY A 435 11.07 11.46 -38.42
CA GLY A 435 10.70 12.73 -37.80
C GLY A 435 9.30 13.27 -38.09
N ARG A 436 8.44 12.55 -38.83
CA ARG A 436 7.03 12.94 -38.97
C ARG A 436 6.20 12.36 -37.83
N ILE A 437 5.45 13.22 -37.13
CA ILE A 437 4.45 12.83 -36.14
C ILE A 437 3.46 11.88 -36.83
N LEU A 438 3.61 10.57 -36.59
CA LEU A 438 2.65 9.56 -37.02
C LEU A 438 1.26 9.99 -36.54
N ASP A 439 0.27 9.96 -37.43
CA ASP A 439 -1.13 10.00 -37.02
C ASP A 439 -1.39 8.72 -36.21
N GLN A 440 -1.18 8.81 -34.89
CA GLN A 440 -1.30 7.69 -33.96
C GLN A 440 -2.66 7.01 -34.10
N LYS A 441 -3.70 7.75 -34.50
CA LYS A 441 -5.04 7.20 -34.71
C LYS A 441 -5.08 6.30 -35.95
N ARG A 442 -4.40 6.67 -37.03
CA ARG A 442 -4.29 5.86 -38.24
C ARG A 442 -3.43 4.62 -38.03
N LEU A 443 -2.28 4.75 -37.34
CA LEU A 443 -1.42 3.61 -36.97
C LEU A 443 -2.20 2.57 -36.14
N ARG A 444 -2.87 3.02 -35.09
CA ARG A 444 -3.73 2.17 -34.23
C ARG A 444 -4.83 1.48 -35.02
N THR A 445 -5.40 2.15 -36.02
CA THR A 445 -6.44 1.56 -36.86
C THR A 445 -5.89 0.42 -37.72
N MET A 446 -4.69 0.55 -38.28
CA MET A 446 -4.06 -0.50 -39.09
C MET A 446 -3.66 -1.72 -38.24
N LEU A 447 -3.15 -1.48 -37.03
CA LEU A 447 -2.70 -2.54 -36.11
C LEU A 447 -3.82 -3.20 -35.29
N ALA A 448 -5.04 -2.65 -35.32
CA ALA A 448 -6.17 -3.13 -34.51
C ALA A 448 -6.48 -4.62 -34.70
N HIS A 449 -6.25 -5.17 -35.90
CA HIS A 449 -6.51 -6.57 -36.20
C HIS A 449 -5.53 -7.51 -35.47
N LEU A 450 -4.25 -7.14 -35.39
CA LEU A 450 -3.24 -7.89 -34.64
C LEU A 450 -3.54 -7.86 -33.14
N GLY A 451 -3.94 -6.71 -32.60
CA GLY A 451 -4.32 -6.56 -31.19
C GLY A 451 -5.43 -7.54 -30.77
N LYS A 452 -6.44 -7.75 -31.62
CA LYS A 452 -7.53 -8.71 -31.34
C LYS A 452 -7.05 -10.16 -31.22
N THR A 453 -5.98 -10.52 -31.94
CA THR A 453 -5.41 -11.88 -31.93
C THR A 453 -4.32 -12.05 -30.90
N LEU A 454 -3.82 -10.97 -30.28
CA LEU A 454 -2.69 -11.02 -29.37
C LEU A 454 -3.09 -11.51 -27.99
N HIS A 455 -2.55 -12.65 -27.58
CA HIS A 455 -2.61 -13.15 -26.20
C HIS A 455 -1.23 -13.03 -25.57
N VAL A 456 -1.10 -12.09 -24.63
CA VAL A 456 0.15 -11.86 -23.91
C VAL A 456 0.43 -13.00 -22.92
N GLY A 457 1.64 -13.53 -22.96
CA GLY A 457 2.07 -14.63 -22.09
C GLY A 457 3.40 -14.36 -21.40
N PHE A 458 3.71 -15.17 -20.39
CA PHE A 458 4.93 -15.02 -19.59
C PHE A 458 6.18 -15.54 -20.32
N LEU A 459 6.06 -16.65 -21.05
CA LEU A 459 7.16 -17.26 -21.79
C LEU A 459 7.16 -16.89 -23.28
N ASN A 460 5.99 -16.55 -23.83
CA ASN A 460 5.82 -16.13 -25.20
C ASN A 460 4.47 -15.43 -25.35
N ASP A 461 4.34 -14.60 -26.36
CA ASP A 461 3.05 -14.10 -26.81
C ASP A 461 2.48 -15.00 -27.90
N CYS A 462 1.16 -14.97 -28.04
CA CYS A 462 0.45 -15.75 -29.04
C CYS A 462 -0.41 -14.84 -29.91
N PHE A 463 -0.04 -14.66 -31.17
CA PHE A 463 -0.90 -14.02 -32.19
C PHE A 463 -1.82 -15.09 -32.77
N PHE A 464 -2.88 -15.38 -32.02
CA PHE A 464 -3.70 -16.57 -32.14
C PHE A 464 -4.48 -16.62 -33.45
N GLU A 465 -4.12 -17.61 -34.28
CA GLU A 465 -4.88 -18.04 -35.44
C GLU A 465 -5.29 -19.51 -35.25
N PRO A 466 -6.60 -19.81 -35.11
CA PRO A 466 -7.05 -21.17 -34.76
C PRO A 466 -6.61 -22.25 -35.75
N ALA A 467 -6.54 -21.94 -37.04
CA ALA A 467 -6.21 -22.90 -38.09
C ALA A 467 -4.77 -23.44 -37.99
N SER A 468 -3.85 -22.65 -37.44
CA SER A 468 -2.43 -22.97 -37.30
C SER A 468 -2.02 -23.24 -35.85
N ALA A 469 -2.95 -23.14 -34.89
CA ALA A 469 -2.68 -23.27 -33.47
C ALA A 469 -2.41 -24.73 -33.06
N LEU A 470 -1.14 -25.09 -32.83
CA LEU A 470 -0.75 -26.42 -32.36
C LEU A 470 -1.29 -26.81 -30.97
N CYS A 471 -1.76 -25.82 -30.19
CA CYS A 471 -2.31 -26.05 -28.85
C CYS A 471 -3.76 -26.57 -28.86
N LEU A 472 -4.47 -26.45 -29.97
CA LEU A 472 -5.86 -26.91 -30.13
C LEU A 472 -5.92 -28.37 -30.59
N ARG A 473 -6.89 -29.10 -30.06
CA ARG A 473 -7.32 -30.43 -30.50
C ARG A 473 -8.66 -30.31 -31.25
N PRO A 474 -9.06 -31.32 -32.04
CA PRO A 474 -10.32 -31.31 -32.78
C PRO A 474 -11.57 -31.03 -31.91
N ASP A 475 -11.54 -31.44 -30.64
CA ASP A 475 -12.65 -31.24 -29.70
C ASP A 475 -12.63 -29.89 -28.96
N ASP A 476 -11.56 -29.08 -29.13
CA ASP A 476 -11.46 -27.78 -28.47
C ASP A 476 -12.25 -26.70 -29.21
N LYS A 477 -12.82 -25.76 -28.44
CA LYS A 477 -13.42 -24.56 -29.03
C LYS A 477 -12.32 -23.61 -29.53
N PRO A 478 -12.36 -23.16 -30.79
CA PRO A 478 -11.33 -22.31 -31.39
C PRO A 478 -11.42 -20.83 -30.97
N GLU A 479 -11.90 -20.55 -29.76
CA GLU A 479 -12.18 -19.18 -29.28
C GLU A 479 -10.94 -18.51 -28.63
N ALA A 480 -9.96 -19.30 -28.15
CA ALA A 480 -8.74 -18.81 -27.50
C ALA A 480 -7.62 -19.88 -27.50
N PRO A 481 -6.34 -19.49 -27.36
CA PRO A 481 -5.24 -20.44 -27.26
C PRO A 481 -5.26 -21.20 -25.93
N VAL A 482 -4.93 -22.49 -25.98
CA VAL A 482 -4.76 -23.32 -24.77
C VAL A 482 -3.30 -23.28 -24.32
N ILE A 483 -2.99 -22.32 -23.45
CA ILE A 483 -1.61 -21.98 -23.05
C ILE A 483 -0.87 -23.19 -22.43
N SER A 484 -1.54 -24.03 -21.65
CA SER A 484 -0.95 -25.23 -21.05
C SER A 484 -0.45 -26.27 -22.06
N ARG A 485 -0.88 -26.16 -23.32
CA ARG A 485 -0.48 -27.01 -24.45
C ARG A 485 0.34 -26.24 -25.49
N CYS A 486 0.78 -25.02 -25.17
CA CYS A 486 1.59 -24.23 -26.08
C CYS A 486 2.96 -24.89 -26.30
N SER A 487 3.44 -24.83 -27.53
CA SER A 487 4.82 -25.19 -27.90
C SER A 487 5.47 -23.96 -28.50
N PRO A 488 6.08 -23.07 -27.69
CA PRO A 488 6.58 -21.77 -28.14
C PRO A 488 7.63 -21.85 -29.25
N ASP A 489 8.36 -22.98 -29.31
CA ASP A 489 9.39 -23.31 -30.28
C ASP A 489 8.86 -23.73 -31.65
N ARG A 490 7.60 -24.20 -31.73
CA ARG A 490 7.04 -24.79 -32.96
C ARG A 490 5.73 -24.17 -33.42
N CYS A 491 4.98 -23.58 -32.51
CA CYS A 491 3.65 -23.07 -32.82
C CYS A 491 3.77 -21.83 -33.73
N PRO A 492 3.16 -21.83 -34.93
CA PRO A 492 3.18 -20.67 -35.85
C PRO A 492 2.63 -19.37 -35.25
N ASN A 493 1.87 -19.46 -34.17
CA ASN A 493 1.29 -18.31 -33.47
C ASN A 493 2.21 -17.73 -32.38
N SER A 494 3.30 -18.42 -32.03
CA SER A 494 4.20 -18.02 -30.95
C SER A 494 5.15 -16.90 -31.39
N CYS A 495 5.19 -15.83 -30.61
CA CYS A 495 6.08 -14.70 -30.78
C CYS A 495 6.89 -14.47 -29.49
N LEU A 496 8.18 -14.18 -29.63
CA LEU A 496 9.08 -13.86 -28.54
C LEU A 496 9.72 -12.49 -28.75
N THR A 497 10.07 -11.82 -27.66
CA THR A 497 10.76 -10.53 -27.64
C THR A 497 11.71 -10.52 -26.47
N THR A 498 12.53 -9.48 -26.37
CA THR A 498 13.48 -9.24 -25.27
C THR A 498 12.84 -9.41 -23.88
N ARG A 499 11.56 -9.06 -23.72
CA ARG A 499 10.81 -9.23 -22.44
C ARG A 499 10.69 -10.69 -21.96
N HIS A 500 10.74 -11.65 -22.87
CA HIS A 500 10.60 -13.07 -22.56
C HIS A 500 11.94 -13.74 -22.21
N VAL A 501 13.08 -13.09 -22.51
CA VAL A 501 14.42 -13.66 -22.33
C VAL A 501 14.69 -14.02 -20.86
N ALA A 502 14.40 -13.11 -19.92
CA ALA A 502 14.67 -13.32 -18.50
C ALA A 502 13.95 -14.57 -17.93
N PRO A 503 12.63 -14.76 -18.15
CA PRO A 503 11.94 -16.00 -17.79
C PRO A 503 12.59 -17.29 -18.33
N TRP A 504 13.03 -17.29 -19.58
CA TRP A 504 13.69 -18.45 -20.19
C TRP A 504 15.07 -18.71 -19.59
N ARG A 505 15.86 -17.67 -19.32
CA ARG A 505 17.16 -17.78 -18.63
C ARG A 505 17.01 -18.44 -17.26
N THR A 506 16.05 -17.97 -16.46
CA THR A 506 15.79 -18.56 -15.14
C THR A 506 15.46 -20.05 -15.24
N SER A 507 14.67 -20.47 -16.23
CA SER A 507 14.38 -21.89 -16.45
C SER A 507 15.60 -22.71 -16.90
N ILE A 508 16.50 -22.11 -17.68
CA ILE A 508 17.77 -22.73 -18.10
C ILE A 508 18.68 -22.93 -16.89
N GLU A 509 18.89 -21.87 -16.09
CA GLU A 509 19.71 -21.89 -14.87
C GLU A 509 19.19 -22.90 -13.83
N GLU A 510 17.86 -23.04 -13.69
CA GLU A 510 17.26 -24.08 -12.86
C GLU A 510 17.59 -25.49 -13.37
N GLY A 511 17.47 -25.71 -14.69
CA GLY A 511 17.87 -26.98 -15.31
C GLY A 511 19.36 -27.29 -15.13
N GLU A 512 20.23 -26.28 -15.22
CA GLU A 512 21.67 -26.44 -14.98
C GLU A 512 21.98 -26.80 -13.53
N ARG A 513 21.34 -26.15 -12.57
CA ARG A 513 21.44 -26.49 -11.14
C ARG A 513 20.99 -27.93 -10.88
N LEU A 514 19.92 -28.38 -11.53
CA LEU A 514 19.45 -29.77 -11.43
C LEU A 514 20.50 -30.77 -11.98
N LEU A 515 21.18 -30.43 -13.07
CA LEU A 515 22.24 -31.27 -13.66
C LEU A 515 23.49 -31.41 -12.77
N GLN A 516 23.81 -30.38 -11.97
CA GLN A 516 24.90 -30.41 -10.99
C GLN A 516 24.62 -31.30 -9.78
N GLY A 517 23.35 -31.67 -9.54
CA GLY A 517 22.94 -32.57 -8.46
C GLY A 517 23.24 -34.05 -8.72
N ASN A 518 23.39 -34.82 -7.64
CA ASN A 518 23.65 -36.27 -7.67
C ASN A 518 22.37 -37.15 -7.61
N THR A 519 21.19 -36.55 -7.64
CA THR A 519 19.90 -37.25 -7.41
C THR A 519 19.18 -37.70 -8.69
N LEU A 520 19.69 -37.35 -9.87
CA LEU A 520 19.06 -37.62 -11.16
C LEU A 520 19.64 -38.83 -11.88
N SER A 521 18.78 -39.64 -12.51
CA SER A 521 19.19 -40.74 -13.39
C SER A 521 19.83 -40.21 -14.69
N ALA A 522 20.62 -41.06 -15.36
CA ALA A 522 21.26 -40.70 -16.63
C ALA A 522 20.27 -40.23 -17.69
N PHE A 523 19.10 -40.89 -17.81
CA PHE A 523 18.05 -40.49 -18.75
C PHE A 523 17.45 -39.12 -18.43
N GLN A 524 17.25 -38.80 -17.14
CA GLN A 524 16.76 -37.48 -16.73
C GLN A 524 17.79 -36.38 -17.01
N LYS A 525 19.08 -36.66 -16.80
CA LYS A 525 20.16 -35.71 -17.13
C LYS A 525 20.20 -35.41 -18.63
N VAL A 526 20.08 -36.43 -19.48
CA VAL A 526 20.01 -36.23 -20.93
C VAL A 526 18.77 -35.41 -21.33
N ALA A 527 17.60 -35.71 -20.76
CA ALA A 527 16.37 -34.99 -21.06
C ALA A 527 16.43 -33.51 -20.66
N ILE A 528 16.99 -33.20 -19.48
CA ILE A 528 17.14 -31.80 -19.02
C ILE A 528 18.18 -31.05 -19.87
N ALA A 529 19.29 -31.70 -20.23
CA ALA A 529 20.28 -31.08 -21.11
C ALA A 529 19.68 -30.73 -22.48
N GLN A 530 18.96 -31.66 -23.10
CA GLN A 530 18.26 -31.43 -24.37
C GLN A 530 17.18 -30.34 -24.27
N ASP A 531 16.44 -30.29 -23.16
CA ASP A 531 15.43 -29.26 -22.91
C ASP A 531 16.08 -27.87 -22.75
N ASN A 532 17.21 -27.78 -22.05
CA ASN A 532 17.97 -26.54 -21.92
C ASN A 532 18.60 -26.07 -23.23
N ASP A 533 19.16 -26.98 -24.03
CA ASP A 533 19.68 -26.65 -25.36
C ASP A 533 18.57 -26.14 -26.28
N ARG A 534 17.38 -26.75 -26.22
CA ARG A 534 16.19 -26.25 -26.93
C ARG A 534 15.82 -24.84 -26.50
N LYS A 535 15.79 -24.55 -25.18
CA LYS A 535 15.47 -23.22 -24.65
C LYS A 535 16.50 -22.17 -25.08
N ARG A 536 17.80 -22.49 -25.03
CA ARG A 536 18.86 -21.58 -25.49
C ARG A 536 18.71 -21.25 -26.97
N GLY A 537 18.46 -22.26 -27.81
CA GLY A 537 18.18 -22.04 -29.23
C GLY A 537 16.98 -21.14 -29.49
N LEU A 538 15.94 -21.21 -28.63
CA LEU A 538 14.73 -20.40 -28.75
C LEU A 538 14.97 -18.91 -28.47
N ILE A 539 15.85 -18.58 -27.52
CA ILE A 539 16.11 -17.18 -27.11
C ILE A 539 17.37 -16.57 -27.71
N ALA A 540 18.26 -17.36 -28.32
CA ALA A 540 19.57 -16.90 -28.81
C ALA A 540 19.50 -15.66 -29.72
N HIS A 541 18.49 -15.56 -30.58
CA HIS A 541 18.30 -14.41 -31.47
C HIS A 541 17.89 -13.11 -30.75
N LEU A 542 17.38 -13.22 -29.52
CA LEU A 542 16.88 -12.11 -28.70
C LEU A 542 17.88 -11.65 -27.63
N GLU A 543 18.96 -12.42 -27.41
CA GLU A 543 20.00 -12.11 -26.42
C GLU A 543 21.09 -11.18 -26.96
N ASP A 544 21.19 -11.07 -28.29
CA ASP A 544 22.16 -10.23 -29.00
C ASP A 544 21.43 -9.42 -30.08
N PRO A 545 20.65 -8.38 -29.70
CA PRO A 545 20.06 -7.47 -30.68
C PRO A 545 21.23 -6.80 -31.40
N LYS A 546 21.37 -7.03 -32.71
CA LYS A 546 22.43 -6.40 -33.49
C LYS A 546 22.39 -4.88 -33.25
N LEU A 547 23.58 -4.34 -32.93
CA LEU A 547 23.97 -2.94 -33.11
C LEU A 547 23.38 -2.31 -34.38
#